data_AF-A0A2E7EPR8-F1
#
_entry.id   AF-A0A2E7EPR8-F1
#
_cell.length_a   1.000
_cell.length_b   1.000
_cell.length_c   1.000
_cell.angle_alpha   90.00
_cell.angle_beta   90.00
_cell.angle_gamma   90.00
#
_symmetry.space_group_name_H-M   'P 1'
#
loop_
_entity.id
_entity.type
_entity.pdbx_description
1 polymer ?
#
loop_
_entity_poly.entity_id
_entity_poly.type
_entity_poly.pdbx_seq_one_letter_code
_entity_poly.pdbx_strand_id
1 'polypeptide(L)'
;MDVIRKAAVLVASLERDAADVLLDQLEPAQAESIRHAVMSMPEIDGREEAETIREFLGARNSSVNGREESGDLDLATTEPTASKLDQASDQLIADCLSDEMPQTIAVALSQLPAQRASEVVTHLPAHVQTQVLERLVELEPSGDLEKTDVRDEFQDWLNQQIERSMHRAQMASRLATILDATNSPTRQRILENVAINDTRLAAELRHRVEDASA
;
A
#
# COMPACT_ATOMS: atom_id res chain seq x y z
N MET A 1 -10.08 -16.23 24.52
CA MET A 1 -11.30 -16.15 23.68
C MET A 1 -11.54 -17.50 23.04
N ASP A 2 -12.76 -18.03 23.16
CA ASP A 2 -13.12 -19.33 22.58
C ASP A 2 -13.17 -19.25 21.05
N VAL A 3 -12.76 -20.31 20.36
CA VAL A 3 -12.69 -20.37 18.88
C VAL A 3 -14.07 -20.15 18.27
N ILE A 4 -15.11 -20.67 18.92
CA ILE A 4 -16.51 -20.51 18.50
C ILE A 4 -16.95 -19.04 18.65
N ARG A 5 -16.50 -18.34 19.69
CA ARG A 5 -16.80 -16.91 19.89
C ARG A 5 -16.11 -16.05 18.84
N LYS A 6 -14.83 -16.31 18.53
CA LYS A 6 -14.10 -15.59 17.48
C LYS A 6 -14.74 -15.77 16.09
N ALA A 7 -15.13 -16.99 15.77
CA ALA A 7 -15.84 -17.28 14.53
C ALA A 7 -17.20 -16.56 14.47
N ALA A 8 -17.91 -16.48 15.59
CA ALA A 8 -19.17 -15.76 15.68
C ALA A 8 -19.00 -14.23 15.49
N VAL A 9 -17.95 -13.63 16.05
CA VAL A 9 -17.61 -12.21 15.82
C VAL A 9 -17.33 -11.95 14.34
N LEU A 10 -16.55 -12.81 13.69
CA LEU A 10 -16.27 -12.70 12.26
C LEU A 10 -17.55 -12.83 11.42
N VAL A 11 -18.40 -13.81 11.71
CA VAL A 11 -19.68 -14.02 11.00
C VAL A 11 -20.64 -12.85 11.20
N ALA A 12 -20.65 -12.21 12.38
CA ALA A 12 -21.47 -11.04 12.66
C ALA A 12 -20.99 -9.77 11.91
N SER A 13 -19.69 -9.68 11.61
CA SER A 13 -19.09 -8.55 10.85
C SER A 13 -19.27 -8.64 9.33
N LEU A 14 -19.73 -9.80 8.82
CA LEU A 14 -19.87 -10.06 7.39
C LEU A 14 -21.29 -9.81 6.90
N GLU A 15 -21.42 -9.47 5.62
CA GLU A 15 -22.73 -9.39 4.96
C GLU A 15 -23.41 -10.76 4.92
N ARG A 16 -24.76 -10.76 4.96
CA ARG A 16 -25.59 -11.97 5.08
C ARG A 16 -25.22 -13.07 4.08
N ASP A 17 -25.03 -12.69 2.82
CA ASP A 17 -24.72 -13.64 1.75
C ASP A 17 -23.31 -14.24 1.92
N ALA A 18 -22.34 -13.47 2.40
CA ALA A 18 -20.98 -13.93 2.66
C ALA A 18 -20.90 -14.81 3.91
N ALA A 19 -21.66 -14.47 4.95
CA ALA A 19 -21.80 -15.27 6.17
C ALA A 19 -22.40 -16.65 5.87
N ASP A 20 -23.45 -16.72 5.04
CA ASP A 20 -24.10 -17.96 4.66
C ASP A 20 -23.15 -18.89 3.89
N VAL A 21 -22.40 -18.35 2.93
CA VAL A 21 -21.38 -19.11 2.17
C VAL A 21 -20.29 -19.68 3.10
N LEU A 22 -19.87 -18.93 4.13
CA LEU A 22 -18.89 -19.43 5.09
C LEU A 22 -19.46 -20.53 5.99
N LEU A 23 -20.70 -20.39 6.45
CA LEU A 23 -21.36 -21.39 7.29
C LEU A 23 -21.63 -22.70 6.52
N ASP A 24 -21.87 -22.63 5.22
CA ASP A 24 -22.06 -23.79 4.34
C ASP A 24 -20.78 -24.62 4.14
N GLN A 25 -19.60 -24.05 4.39
CA GLN A 25 -18.31 -24.76 4.29
C GLN A 25 -17.91 -25.46 5.59
N LEU A 26 -18.69 -25.31 6.67
CA LEU A 26 -18.41 -25.90 7.98
C LEU A 26 -19.27 -27.14 8.23
N GLU A 27 -18.81 -28.00 9.14
CA GLU A 27 -19.61 -29.14 9.59
C GLU A 27 -20.93 -28.63 10.23
N PRO A 28 -22.08 -29.31 10.00
CA PRO A 28 -23.39 -28.82 10.44
C PRO A 28 -23.47 -28.50 11.94
N ALA A 29 -22.78 -29.28 12.77
CA ALA A 29 -22.71 -29.06 14.22
C ALA A 29 -21.90 -27.82 14.62
N GLN A 30 -20.87 -27.47 13.85
CA GLN A 30 -20.03 -26.29 14.07
C GLN A 30 -20.74 -25.01 13.61
N ALA A 31 -21.36 -25.06 12.44
CA ALA A 31 -22.16 -23.95 11.92
C ALA A 31 -23.30 -23.58 12.88
N GLU A 32 -23.97 -24.58 13.46
CA GLU A 32 -25.04 -24.34 14.43
C GLU A 32 -24.52 -23.75 15.75
N SER A 33 -23.37 -24.22 16.22
CA SER A 33 -22.72 -23.65 17.43
C SER A 33 -22.32 -22.19 17.22
N ILE A 34 -21.84 -21.83 16.02
CA ILE A 34 -21.48 -20.45 15.67
C ILE A 34 -22.74 -19.58 15.55
N ARG A 35 -23.80 -20.05 14.89
CA ARG A 35 -25.09 -19.32 14.80
C ARG A 35 -25.68 -19.04 16.19
N HIS A 36 -25.68 -20.03 17.07
CA HIS A 36 -26.15 -19.85 18.44
C HIS A 36 -25.30 -18.85 19.22
N ALA A 37 -23.99 -18.86 19.01
CA ALA A 37 -23.07 -17.88 19.59
C ALA A 37 -23.34 -16.46 19.06
N VAL A 38 -23.57 -16.27 17.75
CA VAL A 38 -23.97 -14.98 17.15
C VAL A 38 -25.22 -14.42 17.81
N MET A 39 -26.24 -15.26 18.02
CA MET A 39 -27.52 -14.84 18.62
C MET A 39 -27.45 -14.58 20.14
N SER A 40 -26.46 -15.17 20.82
CA SER A 40 -26.31 -15.07 22.28
C SER A 40 -25.24 -14.06 22.71
N MET A 41 -24.62 -13.36 21.76
CA MET A 41 -23.56 -12.38 22.06
C MET A 41 -24.16 -11.03 22.50
N PRO A 42 -23.61 -10.40 23.55
CA PRO A 42 -23.87 -8.99 23.84
C PRO A 42 -23.21 -8.08 22.79
N GLU A 43 -23.64 -6.81 22.72
CA GLU A 43 -23.03 -5.79 21.84
C GLU A 43 -21.51 -5.82 21.92
N ILE A 44 -20.88 -6.01 20.76
CA ILE A 44 -19.43 -6.13 20.62
C ILE A 44 -18.85 -4.72 20.58
N ASP A 45 -17.87 -4.43 21.44
CA ASP A 45 -17.08 -3.21 21.34
C ASP A 45 -16.26 -3.26 20.04
N GLY A 46 -16.26 -2.18 19.24
CA GLY A 46 -15.62 -2.15 17.92
C GLY A 46 -14.12 -2.49 17.96
N ARG A 47 -13.49 -2.37 19.14
CA ARG A 47 -12.12 -2.82 19.39
C ARG A 47 -11.96 -4.34 19.42
N GLU A 48 -12.90 -5.08 20.01
CA GLU A 48 -12.90 -6.56 20.09
C GLU A 48 -13.14 -7.19 18.71
N GLU A 49 -13.99 -6.53 17.90
CA GLU A 49 -14.25 -6.90 16.51
C GLU A 49 -12.99 -6.73 15.63
N ALA A 50 -12.37 -5.55 15.66
CA ALA A 50 -11.18 -5.26 14.87
C ALA A 50 -9.98 -6.16 15.24
N GLU A 51 -9.82 -6.51 16.52
CA GLU A 51 -8.76 -7.42 16.98
C GLU A 51 -8.98 -8.84 16.43
N THR A 52 -10.22 -9.33 16.45
CA THR A 52 -10.56 -10.67 15.96
C THR A 52 -10.38 -10.79 14.44
N ILE A 53 -10.81 -9.78 13.69
CA ILE A 53 -10.63 -9.72 12.23
C ILE A 53 -9.13 -9.71 11.86
N ARG A 54 -8.33 -8.90 12.58
CA ARG A 54 -6.88 -8.81 12.36
C ARG A 54 -6.19 -10.14 12.66
N GLU A 55 -6.56 -10.82 13.73
CA GLU A 55 -6.02 -12.14 14.07
C GLU A 55 -6.33 -13.18 12.98
N PHE A 56 -7.56 -13.19 12.45
CA PHE A 56 -7.98 -14.16 11.43
C PHE A 56 -7.30 -13.92 10.07
N LEU A 57 -7.16 -12.65 9.66
CA LEU A 57 -6.44 -12.28 8.44
C LEU A 57 -4.93 -12.55 8.57
N GLY A 58 -4.35 -12.29 9.75
CA GLY A 58 -2.94 -12.57 10.06
C GLY A 58 -2.63 -14.07 10.03
N ALA A 59 -3.48 -14.90 10.62
CA ALA A 59 -3.30 -16.36 10.66
C ALA A 59 -3.29 -17.00 9.26
N ARG A 60 -4.05 -16.45 8.29
CA ARG A 60 -4.01 -16.89 6.88
C ARG A 60 -2.68 -16.59 6.19
N ASN A 61 -2.05 -15.44 6.49
CA ASN A 61 -0.75 -15.09 5.94
C ASN A 61 0.37 -15.97 6.51
N SER A 62 0.25 -16.41 7.76
CA SER A 62 1.20 -17.33 8.40
C SER A 62 1.25 -18.72 7.73
N SER A 63 0.13 -19.20 7.18
CA SER A 63 0.08 -20.52 6.51
C SER A 63 0.56 -20.50 5.06
N VAL A 64 0.75 -19.33 4.44
CA VAL A 64 1.24 -19.20 3.06
C VAL A 64 2.77 -19.06 3.00
N ASN A 65 3.43 -18.62 4.07
CA ASN A 65 4.89 -18.51 4.14
C ASN A 65 5.55 -19.76 4.73
N GLY A 66 5.51 -20.85 3.97
CA GLY A 66 6.38 -22.00 4.20
C GLY A 66 7.77 -21.78 3.61
N ARG A 67 8.76 -21.51 4.48
CA ARG A 67 10.24 -21.63 4.35
C ARG A 67 11.03 -20.31 4.42
N GLU A 68 11.60 -20.08 5.60
CA GLU A 68 13.05 -19.87 5.91
C GLU A 68 13.12 -19.26 7.33
N GLU A 69 13.17 -20.12 8.35
CA GLU A 69 14.35 -20.41 9.20
C GLU A 69 14.75 -19.28 10.19
N SER A 70 14.25 -19.46 11.42
CA SER A 70 14.94 -19.32 12.71
C SER A 70 15.91 -18.16 12.92
N GLY A 71 15.37 -17.08 13.49
CA GLY A 71 16.08 -16.18 14.39
C GLY A 71 15.28 -16.03 15.67
N ASP A 72 15.84 -16.54 16.77
CA ASP A 72 15.37 -16.41 18.14
C ASP A 72 14.86 -14.99 18.44
N LEU A 73 13.58 -14.85 18.81
CA LEU A 73 13.00 -13.57 19.22
C LEU A 73 12.40 -13.70 20.61
N ASP A 74 13.24 -13.25 21.52
CA ASP A 74 12.93 -12.76 22.85
C ASP A 74 11.66 -11.89 22.86
N LEU A 75 10.93 -12.02 23.95
CA LEU A 75 9.63 -11.41 24.19
C LEU A 75 9.81 -9.91 24.47
N ALA A 76 8.99 -9.08 23.81
CA ALA A 76 8.66 -7.68 24.11
C ALA A 76 9.28 -6.58 23.21
N THR A 77 8.66 -6.39 22.04
CA THR A 77 8.30 -5.06 21.53
C THR A 77 7.23 -5.24 20.46
N THR A 78 6.08 -4.59 20.62
CA THR A 78 5.16 -4.33 19.51
C THR A 78 5.84 -3.35 18.56
N GLU A 79 6.76 -3.84 17.73
CA GLU A 79 7.09 -3.14 16.50
C GLU A 79 5.85 -3.26 15.61
N PRO A 80 5.26 -2.13 15.15
CA PRO A 80 4.27 -2.21 14.09
C PRO A 80 4.97 -2.91 12.92
N THR A 81 4.32 -3.87 12.28
CA THR A 81 4.81 -4.35 10.98
C THR A 81 5.02 -3.12 10.11
N ALA A 82 6.28 -2.75 9.88
CA ALA A 82 6.65 -1.51 9.22
C ALA A 82 5.85 -1.40 7.92
N SER A 83 5.06 -0.33 7.79
CA SER A 83 4.24 -0.08 6.61
C SER A 83 5.14 -0.09 5.37
N LYS A 84 4.63 -0.43 4.19
CA LYS A 84 5.44 -0.34 2.95
C LYS A 84 6.00 1.07 2.77
N LEU A 85 5.24 2.07 3.23
CA LEU A 85 5.71 3.42 3.38
C LEU A 85 6.98 3.50 4.25
N ASP A 86 7.03 2.90 5.44
CA ASP A 86 8.21 2.88 6.33
C ASP A 86 9.44 2.26 5.68
N GLN A 87 9.25 1.31 4.77
CA GLN A 87 10.33 0.62 4.05
C GLN A 87 10.76 1.32 2.75
N ALA A 88 9.92 2.20 2.20
CA ALA A 88 10.21 2.92 0.96
C ALA A 88 11.35 3.94 1.15
N SER A 89 12.24 4.07 0.16
CA SER A 89 13.26 5.12 0.19
C SER A 89 12.62 6.50 0.00
N ASP A 90 13.23 7.53 0.60
CA ASP A 90 12.71 8.90 0.49
C ASP A 90 12.71 9.39 -0.96
N GLN A 91 13.67 8.95 -1.77
CA GLN A 91 13.69 9.20 -3.20
C GLN A 91 12.52 8.54 -3.94
N LEU A 92 12.16 7.30 -3.61
CA LEU A 92 11.00 6.65 -4.22
C LEU A 92 9.70 7.38 -3.87
N ILE A 93 9.57 7.85 -2.62
CA ILE A 93 8.42 8.65 -2.19
C ILE A 93 8.39 9.98 -2.97
N ALA A 94 9.53 10.67 -3.11
CA ALA A 94 9.62 11.90 -3.88
C ALA A 94 9.28 11.69 -5.36
N ASP A 95 9.74 10.60 -5.98
CA ASP A 95 9.42 10.25 -7.36
C ASP A 95 7.92 10.01 -7.53
N CYS A 96 7.27 9.32 -6.59
CA CYS A 96 5.82 9.11 -6.59
C CYS A 96 5.04 10.43 -6.46
N LEU A 97 5.52 11.35 -5.61
CA LEU A 97 4.88 12.64 -5.38
C LEU A 97 5.18 13.67 -6.49
N SER A 98 6.24 13.48 -7.27
CA SER A 98 6.71 14.48 -8.25
C SER A 98 5.72 14.75 -9.38
N ASP A 99 4.86 13.78 -9.71
CA ASP A 99 3.82 13.90 -10.73
C ASP A 99 2.47 14.43 -10.16
N GLU A 100 2.38 14.68 -8.84
CA GLU A 100 1.16 15.13 -8.16
C GLU A 100 1.04 16.66 -8.05
N MET A 101 -0.16 17.14 -7.73
CA MET A 101 -0.39 18.58 -7.51
C MET A 101 0.33 19.08 -6.24
N PRO A 102 0.91 20.29 -6.22
CA PRO A 102 1.62 20.83 -5.05
C PRO A 102 0.82 20.81 -3.75
N GLN A 103 -0.50 20.97 -3.83
CA GLN A 103 -1.39 20.87 -2.67
C GLN A 103 -1.43 19.45 -2.09
N THR A 104 -1.54 18.44 -2.96
CA THR A 104 -1.54 17.02 -2.57
C THR A 104 -0.20 16.67 -1.92
N ILE A 105 0.91 17.13 -2.51
CA ILE A 105 2.26 16.92 -1.95
C ILE A 105 2.38 17.59 -0.57
N ALA A 106 1.86 18.79 -0.40
CA ALA A 106 1.89 19.49 0.89
C ALA A 106 1.10 18.73 1.98
N VAL A 107 -0.11 18.27 1.66
CA VAL A 107 -0.88 17.39 2.56
C VAL A 107 -0.09 16.13 2.86
N ALA A 108 0.55 15.53 1.85
CA ALA A 108 1.30 14.32 2.00
C ALA A 108 2.48 14.44 2.97
N LEU A 109 3.27 15.51 2.81
CA LEU A 109 4.40 15.80 3.68
C LEU A 109 3.96 16.13 5.11
N SER A 110 2.78 16.75 5.30
CA SER A 110 2.24 17.07 6.63
C SER A 110 1.92 15.82 7.47
N GLN A 111 1.73 14.66 6.82
CA GLN A 111 1.46 13.39 7.47
C GLN A 111 2.73 12.57 7.77
N LEU A 112 3.89 12.98 7.24
CA LEU A 112 5.16 12.31 7.46
C LEU A 112 5.89 12.87 8.70
N PRO A 113 6.73 12.07 9.39
CA PRO A 113 7.65 12.60 10.39
C PRO A 113 8.54 13.69 9.80
N ALA A 114 8.83 14.75 10.57
CA ALA A 114 9.55 15.93 10.08
C ALA A 114 10.89 15.61 9.39
N GLN A 115 11.66 14.67 9.94
CA GLN A 115 12.93 14.23 9.34
C GLN A 115 12.70 13.64 7.94
N ARG A 116 11.69 12.78 7.81
CA ARG A 116 11.37 12.11 6.56
C ARG A 116 10.81 13.08 5.52
N ALA A 117 9.92 13.97 5.95
CA ALA A 117 9.41 15.04 5.09
C ALA A 117 10.56 15.91 4.55
N SER A 118 11.57 16.22 5.38
CA SER A 118 12.76 16.96 4.95
C SER A 118 13.51 16.23 3.82
N GLU A 119 13.84 14.95 4.02
CA GLU A 119 14.56 14.16 3.01
C GLU A 119 13.75 14.07 1.69
N VAL A 120 12.45 13.77 1.77
CA VAL A 120 11.57 13.72 0.59
C VAL A 120 11.55 15.06 -0.15
N VAL A 121 11.43 16.18 0.56
CA VAL A 121 11.47 17.52 -0.06
C VAL A 121 12.77 17.74 -0.82
N THR A 122 13.93 17.31 -0.31
CA THR A 122 15.22 17.51 -1.01
C THR A 122 15.30 16.80 -2.37
N HIS A 123 14.55 15.71 -2.54
CA HIS A 123 14.49 14.95 -3.79
C HIS A 123 13.46 15.50 -4.79
N LEU A 124 12.53 16.38 -4.36
CA LEU A 124 11.58 17.01 -5.28
C LEU A 124 12.26 18.02 -6.21
N PRO A 125 11.74 18.26 -7.43
CA PRO A 125 12.24 19.31 -8.30
C PRO A 125 12.15 20.70 -7.64
N ALA A 126 13.17 21.56 -7.83
CA ALA A 126 13.27 22.86 -7.15
C ALA A 126 12.03 23.77 -7.31
N HIS A 127 11.39 23.74 -8.49
CA HIS A 127 10.18 24.50 -8.75
C HIS A 127 8.95 23.95 -8.01
N VAL A 128 8.92 22.64 -7.73
CA VAL A 128 7.88 21.98 -6.92
C VAL A 128 8.12 22.26 -5.44
N GLN A 129 9.37 22.14 -4.96
CA GLN A 129 9.74 22.44 -3.57
C GLN A 129 9.20 23.80 -3.12
N THR A 130 9.42 24.85 -3.92
CA THR A 130 8.98 26.21 -3.60
C THR A 130 7.46 26.27 -3.42
N GLN A 131 6.70 25.73 -4.39
CA GLN A 131 5.24 25.71 -4.35
C GLN A 131 4.69 24.90 -3.17
N VAL A 132 5.34 23.78 -2.85
CA VAL A 132 4.92 22.89 -1.76
C VAL A 132 5.16 23.53 -0.40
N LEU A 133 6.31 24.19 -0.20
CA LEU A 133 6.62 24.89 1.04
C LEU A 133 5.65 26.06 1.29
N GLU A 134 5.26 26.81 0.25
CA GLU A 134 4.23 27.85 0.35
C GLU A 134 2.89 27.26 0.83
N ARG A 135 2.48 26.11 0.27
CA ARG A 135 1.22 25.44 0.68
C ARG A 135 1.26 24.81 2.05
N LEU A 136 2.42 24.34 2.51
CA LEU A 136 2.62 23.87 3.88
C LEU A 136 2.38 24.97 4.92
N VAL A 137 2.70 26.23 4.59
CA VAL A 137 2.44 27.38 5.47
C VAL A 137 0.95 27.74 5.49
N GLU A 138 0.26 27.59 4.35
CA GLU A 138 -1.16 27.91 4.19
C GLU A 138 -2.11 26.79 4.65
N LEU A 139 -1.59 25.60 4.96
CA LEU A 139 -2.37 24.45 5.39
C LEU A 139 -3.09 24.76 6.71
N GLU A 140 -4.42 24.84 6.64
CA GLU A 140 -5.24 24.98 7.84
C GLU A 140 -5.07 23.74 8.73
N PRO A 141 -4.89 23.89 10.05
CA PRO A 141 -4.84 22.76 10.95
C PRO A 141 -6.18 22.02 10.86
N SER A 142 -6.16 20.80 10.32
CA SER A 142 -7.34 19.95 10.20
C SER A 142 -8.03 19.84 11.57
N GLY A 143 -9.13 20.55 11.75
CA GLY A 143 -9.89 20.57 13.00
C GLY A 143 -10.61 19.23 13.20
N ASP A 144 -10.45 18.64 14.39
CA ASP A 144 -11.19 17.53 15.03
C ASP A 144 -11.84 16.42 14.19
N LEU A 145 -11.43 16.22 12.94
CA LEU A 145 -11.53 14.92 12.28
C LEU A 145 -10.58 13.99 13.04
N GLU A 146 -11.07 12.82 13.44
CA GLU A 146 -10.28 11.82 14.14
C GLU A 146 -8.97 11.61 13.36
N LYS A 147 -7.86 12.13 13.89
CA LYS A 147 -6.56 12.25 13.20
C LYS A 147 -6.01 10.91 12.71
N THR A 148 -6.60 9.82 13.17
CA THR A 148 -6.25 8.45 12.82
C THR A 148 -6.83 8.06 11.46
N ASP A 149 -8.13 8.28 11.21
CA ASP A 149 -8.78 7.85 9.97
C ASP A 149 -8.21 8.54 8.73
N VAL A 150 -7.98 9.85 8.81
CA VAL A 150 -7.37 10.63 7.71
C VAL A 150 -5.93 10.19 7.47
N ARG A 151 -5.21 9.82 8.53
CA ARG A 151 -3.84 9.34 8.42
C ARG A 151 -3.78 7.95 7.80
N ASP A 152 -4.69 7.07 8.17
CA ASP A 152 -4.74 5.69 7.67
C ASP A 152 -5.14 5.69 6.18
N GLU A 153 -6.15 6.47 5.79
CA GLU A 153 -6.53 6.64 4.38
C GLU A 153 -5.38 7.24 3.55
N PHE A 154 -4.64 8.18 4.13
CA PHE A 154 -3.46 8.75 3.49
C PHE A 154 -2.31 7.73 3.34
N GLN A 155 -2.05 6.92 4.37
CA GLN A 155 -1.04 5.87 4.31
C GLN A 155 -1.40 4.82 3.26
N ASP A 156 -2.67 4.44 3.17
CA ASP A 156 -3.17 3.53 2.14
C ASP A 156 -3.01 4.12 0.74
N TRP A 157 -3.36 5.40 0.55
CA TRP A 157 -3.15 6.10 -0.71
C TRP A 157 -1.66 6.13 -1.11
N LEU A 158 -0.76 6.47 -0.19
CA LEU A 158 0.69 6.47 -0.45
C LEU A 158 1.22 5.07 -0.79
N ASN A 159 0.78 4.05 -0.05
CA ASN A 159 1.16 2.67 -0.32
C ASN A 159 0.73 2.25 -1.74
N GLN A 160 -0.48 2.62 -2.15
CA GLN A 160 -0.95 2.41 -3.52
C GLN A 160 -0.10 3.18 -4.54
N GLN A 161 0.32 4.42 -4.25
CA GLN A 161 1.22 5.16 -5.15
C GLN A 161 2.56 4.46 -5.35
N ILE A 162 3.17 4.01 -4.26
CA ILE A 162 4.43 3.30 -4.27
C ILE A 162 4.31 2.01 -5.09
N GLU A 163 3.25 1.24 -4.88
CA GLU A 163 2.98 0.03 -5.66
C GLU A 163 2.80 0.30 -7.15
N ARG A 164 2.03 1.36 -7.50
CA ARG A 164 1.84 1.78 -8.89
C ARG A 164 3.15 2.17 -9.55
N SER A 165 3.98 2.94 -8.85
CA SER A 165 5.30 3.37 -9.33
C SER A 165 6.24 2.17 -9.55
N MET A 166 6.32 1.27 -8.57
CA MET A 166 7.11 0.04 -8.69
C MET A 166 6.64 -0.85 -9.85
N HIS A 167 5.32 -1.05 -10.00
CA HIS A 167 4.77 -1.82 -11.11
C HIS A 167 5.08 -1.17 -12.46
N ARG A 168 4.95 0.16 -12.58
CA ARG A 168 5.31 0.90 -13.79
C ARG A 168 6.79 0.70 -14.14
N ALA A 169 7.69 0.83 -13.17
CA ALA A 169 9.12 0.62 -13.37
C ALA A 169 9.43 -0.82 -13.85
N GLN A 170 8.79 -1.84 -13.26
CA GLN A 170 8.92 -3.22 -13.71
C GLN A 170 8.44 -3.43 -15.15
N MET A 171 7.30 -2.83 -15.52
CA MET A 171 6.78 -2.90 -16.89
C MET A 171 7.69 -2.19 -17.89
N ALA A 172 8.23 -1.01 -17.54
CA ALA A 172 9.18 -0.29 -18.38
C ALA A 172 10.45 -1.11 -18.63
N SER A 173 10.99 -1.79 -17.61
CA SER A 173 12.12 -2.72 -17.78
C SER A 173 11.79 -3.88 -18.72
N ARG A 174 10.61 -4.50 -18.60
CA ARG A 174 10.17 -5.57 -19.51
C ARG A 174 10.04 -5.08 -20.95
N LEU A 175 9.47 -3.88 -21.14
CA LEU A 175 9.36 -3.26 -22.46
C LEU A 175 10.74 -2.96 -23.06
N ALA A 176 11.70 -2.51 -22.25
CA ALA A 176 13.07 -2.31 -22.69
C ALA A 176 13.69 -3.63 -23.22
N THR A 177 13.51 -4.75 -22.52
CA THR A 177 13.96 -6.07 -23.00
C THR A 177 13.30 -6.48 -24.33
N ILE A 178 12.00 -6.22 -24.49
CA ILE A 178 11.28 -6.51 -25.75
C ILE A 178 11.81 -5.64 -26.90
N LEU A 179 12.05 -4.35 -26.62
CA LEU A 179 12.62 -3.42 -27.60
C LEU A 179 14.05 -3.79 -27.95
N ASP A 180 14.84 -4.27 -26.99
CA ASP A 180 16.22 -4.69 -27.26
C ASP A 180 16.29 -5.93 -28.16
N ALA A 181 15.38 -6.89 -27.97
CA ALA A 181 15.24 -8.04 -28.86
C ALA A 181 14.78 -7.68 -30.29
N THR A 182 14.35 -6.43 -30.52
CA THR A 182 13.94 -5.93 -31.83
C THR A 182 15.14 -5.33 -32.58
N ASN A 183 15.17 -5.45 -33.90
CA ASN A 183 16.23 -4.83 -34.71
C ASN A 183 16.27 -3.30 -34.53
N SER A 184 17.48 -2.73 -34.58
CA SER A 184 17.75 -1.30 -34.35
C SER A 184 16.84 -0.33 -35.12
N PRO A 185 16.62 -0.45 -36.45
CA PRO A 185 15.76 0.51 -37.16
C PRO A 185 14.28 0.42 -36.75
N THR A 186 13.78 -0.78 -36.42
CA THR A 186 12.41 -0.95 -35.93
C THR A 186 12.25 -0.39 -34.52
N ARG A 187 13.22 -0.66 -33.63
CA ARG A 187 13.25 -0.10 -32.27
C ARG A 187 13.24 1.43 -32.31
N GLN A 188 14.10 2.06 -33.12
CA GLN A 188 14.16 3.51 -33.25
C GLN A 188 12.83 4.10 -33.72
N ARG A 189 12.21 3.51 -34.73
CA ARG A 189 10.89 3.93 -35.23
C ARG A 189 9.79 3.81 -34.17
N ILE A 190 9.81 2.74 -33.36
CA ILE A 190 8.84 2.58 -32.25
C ILE A 190 9.05 3.68 -31.20
N LEU A 191 10.29 3.93 -30.79
CA LEU A 191 10.61 4.96 -29.80
C LEU A 191 10.27 6.38 -30.28
N GLU A 192 10.45 6.68 -31.56
CA GLU A 192 10.00 7.94 -32.18
C GLU A 192 8.48 8.08 -32.13
N ASN A 193 7.74 7.02 -32.46
CA ASN A 193 6.28 7.02 -32.37
C ASN A 193 5.79 7.21 -30.92
N VAL A 194 6.46 6.60 -29.94
CA VAL A 194 6.14 6.81 -28.51
C VAL A 194 6.42 8.26 -28.11
N ALA A 195 7.53 8.85 -28.55
CA ALA A 195 7.92 10.21 -28.19
C ALA A 195 6.93 11.29 -28.67
N ILE A 196 6.16 11.02 -29.73
CA ILE A 196 5.10 11.91 -30.22
C ILE A 196 4.00 12.07 -29.16
N ASN A 197 3.67 11.00 -28.44
CA ASN A 197 2.59 11.01 -27.46
C ASN A 197 3.08 11.21 -26.02
N ASP A 198 4.23 10.61 -25.68
CA ASP A 198 4.83 10.68 -24.35
C ASP A 198 6.36 10.73 -24.46
N THR A 199 6.88 11.94 -24.42
CA THR A 199 8.33 12.20 -24.52
C THR A 199 9.09 11.66 -23.30
N ARG A 200 8.46 11.62 -22.12
CA ARG A 200 9.08 11.12 -20.88
C ARG A 200 9.24 9.59 -20.95
N LEU A 201 8.19 8.89 -21.34
CA LEU A 201 8.23 7.43 -21.50
C LEU A 201 9.24 7.01 -22.58
N ALA A 202 9.31 7.74 -23.69
CA ALA A 202 10.29 7.45 -24.74
C ALA A 202 11.74 7.61 -24.24
N ALA A 203 12.01 8.65 -23.46
CA ALA A 203 13.32 8.87 -22.84
C ALA A 203 13.65 7.77 -21.82
N GLU A 204 12.69 7.41 -20.95
CA GLU A 204 12.84 6.34 -19.97
C GLU A 204 13.17 4.99 -20.65
N LEU A 205 12.42 4.62 -21.70
CA LEU A 205 12.66 3.38 -22.43
C LEU A 205 14.01 3.38 -23.16
N ARG A 206 14.45 4.50 -23.73
CA ARG A 206 15.78 4.63 -24.34
C ARG A 206 16.88 4.33 -23.33
N HIS A 207 16.82 5.00 -22.18
CA HIS A 207 17.81 4.82 -21.12
C HIS A 207 17.87 3.35 -20.64
N ARG A 208 16.71 2.74 -20.37
CA ARG A 208 16.65 1.34 -19.92
C ARG A 208 17.13 0.33 -20.96
N VAL A 209 16.92 0.60 -22.25
CA VAL A 209 17.46 -0.25 -23.33
C VAL A 209 18.99 -0.17 -23.35
N GLU A 210 19.55 1.04 -23.25
CA GLU A 210 21.00 1.26 -23.21
C GLU A 210 21.63 0.55 -22.01
N ASP A 211 20.99 0.62 -20.84
CA ASP A 211 21.44 -0.08 -19.62
C ASP A 211 21.32 -1.61 -19.73
N ALA A 212 20.30 -2.13 -20.42
CA ALA A 212 20.12 -3.57 -20.60
C ALA A 212 21.10 -4.19 -21.62
N SER A 213 21.68 -3.37 -22.51
CA SER A 213 22.66 -3.80 -23.51
C SER A 213 24.12 -3.70 -23.03
N ALA A 214 24.37 -3.12 -21.84
CA ALA A 214 25.69 -2.99 -21.22
C ALA A 214 26.05 -4.22 -20.38
#